data_AF-A0A6A3GF27-F1
#
_entry.id   AF-A0A6A3GF27-F1
#
_cell.length_a   1.000
_cell.length_b   1.000
_cell.length_c   1.000
_cell.angle_alpha   90.00
_cell.angle_beta   90.00
_cell.angle_gamma   90.00
#
_symmetry.space_group_name_H-M   'P 1'
#
loop_
_entity.id
_entity.type
_entity.pdbx_description
1 polymer ?
#
loop_
_entity_poly.entity_id
_entity_poly.type
_entity_poly.pdbx_seq_one_letter_code
_entity_poly.pdbx_strand_id
1 'polypeptide(L)'
;MMNQAYGSTWVSANRMAKLQILIHTAAGPVRPMELWEVLITDVDDEFIVGNDLLNALGIDVERQLEKLATRPEDESSGDPIALEDDDMPVPANEDDQPDGSGEDNIFAAVERLISRAVENGFPKERVEQLRTISH
;
A
#
# COMPACT_ATOMS: atom_id res chain seq x y z
N MET A 1 27.97 17.49 -12.73
CA MET A 1 27.66 16.17 -13.29
C MET A 1 26.15 16.04 -13.30
N MET A 2 25.55 15.53 -14.38
CA MET A 2 24.13 15.16 -14.36
C MET A 2 24.02 13.75 -13.79
N ASN A 3 23.28 13.60 -12.71
CA ASN A 3 22.99 12.32 -12.08
C ASN A 3 21.51 12.03 -12.23
N GLN A 4 21.18 10.77 -12.55
CA GLN A 4 19.80 10.32 -12.55
C GLN A 4 19.42 9.96 -11.12
N ALA A 5 18.41 10.64 -10.56
CA ALA A 5 17.78 10.20 -9.32
C ALA A 5 16.81 9.05 -9.61
N TYR A 6 16.32 8.35 -8.58
CA TYR A 6 15.29 7.34 -8.79
C TYR A 6 14.06 7.93 -9.50
N GLY A 7 13.57 7.23 -10.53
CA GLY A 7 12.48 7.68 -11.40
C GLY A 7 12.95 8.34 -12.71
N SER A 8 12.16 9.27 -13.23
CA SER A 8 12.43 10.03 -14.47
C SER A 8 13.00 11.44 -14.21
N THR A 9 13.40 11.73 -12.97
CA THR A 9 13.91 13.04 -12.56
C THR A 9 15.42 13.13 -12.75
N TRP A 10 15.84 14.08 -13.59
CA TRP A 10 17.25 14.43 -13.78
C TRP A 10 17.68 15.48 -12.77
N VAL A 11 18.78 15.25 -12.08
CA VAL A 11 19.33 16.19 -11.09
C VAL A 11 20.75 16.57 -11.48
N SER A 12 21.05 17.88 -11.43
CA SER A 12 22.42 18.38 -11.57
C SER A 12 23.01 18.60 -10.19
N ALA A 13 24.18 18.01 -9.96
CA ALA A 13 25.01 18.31 -8.81
C ALA A 13 26.46 18.48 -9.26
N ASN A 14 27.03 19.63 -8.92
CA ASN A 14 28.41 20.00 -9.28
C ASN A 14 29.29 20.21 -8.05
N ARG A 15 28.72 20.07 -6.86
CA ARG A 15 29.36 20.35 -5.58
C ARG A 15 29.17 19.17 -4.65
N MET A 16 30.12 19.02 -3.74
CA MET A 16 30.17 17.91 -2.81
C MET A 16 30.60 18.42 -1.44
N ALA A 17 30.07 17.83 -0.38
CA ALA A 17 30.39 18.18 0.99
C ALA A 17 30.39 16.95 1.89
N LYS A 18 31.13 17.02 3.01
CA LYS A 18 31.05 16.03 4.08
C LYS A 18 30.15 16.53 5.19
N LEU A 19 29.03 15.85 5.42
CA LEU A 19 28.01 16.28 6.38
C LEU A 19 27.82 15.24 7.49
N GLN A 20 27.49 15.71 8.70
CA GLN A 20 26.96 14.85 9.74
C GLN A 20 25.46 14.72 9.51
N ILE A 21 25.01 13.50 9.23
CA ILE A 21 23.62 13.25 8.82
C ILE A 21 22.78 12.86 10.03
N LEU A 22 21.55 13.35 10.10
CA LEU A 22 20.52 12.93 11.03
C LEU A 22 19.26 12.61 10.23
N ILE A 23 18.79 11.37 10.30
CA ILE A 23 17.63 10.89 9.55
C ILE A 23 16.51 10.57 10.53
N HIS A 24 15.33 11.13 10.33
CA HIS A 24 14.16 10.75 11.10
C HIS A 24 13.47 9.56 10.43
N THR A 25 13.46 8.41 11.11
CA THR A 25 12.76 7.20 10.67
C THR A 25 11.57 6.91 11.59
N ALA A 26 10.68 6.01 11.18
CA ALA A 26 9.55 5.57 12.02
C ALA A 26 10.02 4.91 13.33
N ALA A 27 11.21 4.28 13.34
CA ALA A 27 11.81 3.70 14.54
C ALA A 27 12.54 4.75 15.42
N GLY A 28 12.61 6.00 14.97
CA GLY A 28 13.29 7.09 15.65
C GLY A 28 14.40 7.76 14.82
N PRO A 29 15.02 8.82 15.36
CA PRO A 29 16.13 9.50 14.71
C PRO A 29 17.39 8.61 14.68
N VAL A 30 18.06 8.57 13.54
CA VAL A 30 19.31 7.83 13.30
C VAL A 30 20.41 8.79 12.92
N ARG A 31 21.54 8.71 13.63
CA ARG A 31 22.73 9.52 13.38
C ARG A 31 23.92 8.61 13.10
N PRO A 32 24.31 8.42 11.82
CA PRO A 32 25.53 7.71 11.49
C PRO A 32 26.75 8.31 12.20
N MET A 33 27.71 7.45 12.58
CA MET A 33 28.83 7.85 13.44
C MET A 33 29.84 8.77 12.72
N GLU A 34 29.96 8.66 11.40
CA GLU A 34 30.93 9.36 10.58
C GLU A 34 30.32 10.50 9.76
N LEU A 35 31.18 11.35 9.19
CA LEU A 35 30.76 12.33 8.19
C LEU A 35 30.65 11.65 6.83
N TRP A 36 29.55 11.88 6.14
CA TRP A 36 29.26 11.27 4.86
C TRP A 36 29.39 12.25 3.72
N GLU A 37 29.95 11.78 2.62
CA GLU A 37 30.05 12.54 1.39
C GLU A 37 28.68 12.59 0.71
N VAL A 38 28.23 13.81 0.40
CA VAL A 38 26.94 14.05 -0.26
C VAL A 38 27.14 15.00 -1.44
N LEU A 39 26.29 14.86 -2.44
CA LEU A 39 26.24 15.78 -3.58
C LEU A 39 25.22 16.87 -3.30
N ILE A 40 25.65 18.13 -3.40
CA ILE A 40 24.76 19.28 -3.22
C ILE A 40 24.07 19.58 -4.54
N THR A 41 22.74 19.66 -4.52
CA THR A 41 21.93 19.98 -5.68
C THR A 41 21.98 21.49 -5.94
N ASP A 42 21.91 21.87 -7.22
CA ASP A 42 21.84 23.30 -7.60
C ASP A 42 20.42 23.87 -7.44
N VAL A 43 19.46 23.01 -7.04
CA VAL A 43 18.04 23.32 -6.85
C VAL A 43 17.70 22.99 -5.40
N ASP A 44 17.10 23.97 -4.70
CA ASP A 44 16.68 23.91 -3.30
C ASP A 44 17.80 23.59 -2.27
N ASP A 45 17.45 23.56 -0.98
CA ASP A 45 18.37 23.21 0.13
C ASP A 45 18.45 21.67 0.30
N GLU A 46 18.60 20.95 -0.80
CA GLU A 46 18.62 19.49 -0.85
C GLU A 46 20.03 18.94 -1.13
N PHE A 47 20.23 17.65 -0.83
CA PHE A 47 21.45 16.94 -1.16
C PHE A 47 21.15 15.46 -1.45
N ILE A 48 21.97 14.87 -2.30
CA ILE A 48 21.90 13.46 -2.67
C ILE A 48 22.89 12.69 -1.82
N VAL A 49 22.40 11.65 -1.16
CA VAL A 49 23.22 10.67 -0.43
C VAL A 49 23.58 9.49 -1.34
N GLY A 50 24.79 8.96 -1.16
CA GLY A 50 25.25 7.79 -1.91
C GLY A 50 24.62 6.48 -1.42
N ASN A 51 24.73 5.43 -2.25
CA ASN A 51 24.28 4.08 -1.91
C ASN A 51 25.09 3.47 -0.75
N ASP A 52 26.34 3.91 -0.56
CA ASP A 52 27.18 3.53 0.57
C ASP A 52 26.55 3.89 1.93
N LEU A 53 26.00 5.10 2.06
CA LEU A 53 25.27 5.49 3.27
C LEU A 53 23.99 4.67 3.45
N LEU A 54 23.22 4.48 2.38
CA LEU A 54 21.98 3.70 2.46
C LEU A 54 22.25 2.26 2.90
N ASN A 55 23.27 1.62 2.34
CA ASN A 55 23.70 0.29 2.74
C ASN A 55 24.20 0.24 4.19
N ALA A 56 24.94 1.26 4.65
CA ALA A 56 25.37 1.34 6.05
C ALA A 56 24.20 1.46 7.04
N LEU A 57 23.06 1.99 6.59
CA LEU A 57 21.81 2.04 7.35
C LEU A 57 20.97 0.74 7.22
N GLY A 58 21.44 -0.24 6.43
CA GLY A 58 20.70 -1.47 6.13
C GLY A 58 19.59 -1.29 5.10
N ILE A 59 19.61 -0.19 4.33
CA ILE A 59 18.66 0.11 3.26
C ILE A 59 19.28 -0.35 1.93
N ASP A 60 18.89 -1.54 1.50
CA ASP A 60 19.26 -2.13 0.21
C ASP A 60 18.12 -1.89 -0.79
N VAL A 61 18.25 -0.85 -1.62
CA VAL A 61 17.18 -0.41 -2.52
C VAL A 61 16.99 -1.40 -3.66
N GLU A 62 18.06 -1.98 -4.19
CA GLU A 62 18.00 -2.99 -5.25
C GLU A 62 17.21 -4.22 -4.80
N ARG A 63 17.50 -4.76 -3.61
CA ARG A 63 16.77 -5.88 -3.04
C ARG A 63 15.31 -5.55 -2.75
N GLN A 64 15.03 -4.31 -2.34
CA GLN A 64 13.65 -3.86 -2.13
C GLN A 64 12.88 -3.77 -3.44
N LEU A 65 13.50 -3.27 -4.52
CA LEU A 65 12.90 -3.19 -5.85
C LEU A 65 12.70 -4.58 -6.47
N GLU A 66 13.64 -5.52 -6.28
CA GLU A 66 13.49 -6.90 -6.72
C GLU A 66 12.21 -7.53 -6.16
N LYS A 67 11.94 -7.35 -4.87
CA LYS A 67 10.70 -7.84 -4.24
C LYS A 67 9.44 -7.26 -4.85
N LEU A 68 9.48 -6.04 -5.38
CA LEU A 68 8.35 -5.41 -6.06
C LEU A 68 8.19 -5.92 -7.49
N ALA A 69 9.29 -6.15 -8.21
CA ALA A 69 9.29 -6.64 -9.59
C ALA A 69 8.92 -8.13 -9.69
N THR A 70 9.13 -8.92 -8.63
CA THR A 70 8.83 -10.35 -8.60
C THR A 70 7.37 -10.65 -8.22
N ARG A 71 6.55 -9.62 -8.01
CA ARG A 71 5.12 -9.81 -7.76
C ARG A 71 4.45 -10.25 -9.07
N PRO A 72 3.87 -11.46 -9.14
CA PRO A 72 3.15 -11.89 -10.34
C PRO A 72 2.00 -10.91 -10.62
N GLU A 73 1.77 -10.60 -11.90
CA GLU A 73 0.73 -9.67 -12.33
C GLU A 73 -0.69 -10.21 -12.17
N ASP A 74 -0.82 -11.48 -11.80
CA ASP A 74 -2.08 -12.09 -11.41
C ASP A 74 -2.22 -12.05 -9.90
N GLU A 75 -3.01 -11.09 -9.42
CA GLU A 75 -4.01 -11.32 -8.38
C GLU A 75 -4.87 -10.07 -8.22
N SER A 76 -6.00 -10.08 -8.93
CA SER A 76 -7.24 -9.57 -8.35
C SER A 76 -7.55 -10.41 -7.11
N SER A 77 -6.86 -10.18 -5.98
CA SER A 77 -7.27 -10.57 -4.63
C SER A 77 -6.15 -10.26 -3.63
N GLY A 78 -6.51 -9.69 -2.49
CA GLY A 78 -5.78 -9.92 -1.23
C GLY A 78 -4.76 -8.87 -0.83
N ASP A 79 -5.10 -8.06 0.16
CA ASP A 79 -4.13 -7.41 1.04
C ASP A 79 -3.17 -8.45 1.64
N PRO A 80 -1.86 -8.17 1.79
CA PRO A 80 -0.91 -9.06 2.45
C PRO A 80 -1.07 -9.10 3.97
N ILE A 81 -2.03 -8.33 4.51
CA ILE A 81 -2.49 -8.47 5.89
C ILE A 81 -3.56 -9.54 5.85
N ALA A 82 -3.21 -10.76 6.26
CA ALA A 82 -4.22 -11.73 6.67
C ALA A 82 -4.95 -11.09 7.87
N LEU A 83 -6.01 -10.35 7.59
CA LEU A 83 -7.12 -10.26 8.52
C LEU A 83 -7.53 -11.71 8.70
N GLU A 84 -7.46 -12.22 9.92
CA GLU A 84 -8.02 -13.53 10.25
C GLU A 84 -9.50 -13.45 9.87
N ASP A 85 -9.82 -13.88 8.65
CA ASP A 85 -11.19 -14.03 8.20
C ASP A 85 -11.80 -15.07 9.11
N ASP A 86 -12.73 -14.61 9.94
CA ASP A 86 -13.55 -15.43 10.80
C ASP A 86 -14.25 -16.46 9.88
N ASP A 87 -13.77 -17.71 9.93
CA ASP A 87 -14.19 -18.84 9.09
C ASP A 87 -15.70 -19.09 9.26
N MET A 88 -16.52 -18.36 8.52
CA MET A 88 -17.94 -18.65 8.35
C MET A 88 -18.07 -19.58 7.14
N PRO A 89 -18.43 -20.86 7.33
CA PRO A 89 -18.55 -21.79 6.22
C PRO A 89 -19.75 -21.36 5.38
N VAL A 90 -19.49 -20.85 4.17
CA VAL A 90 -20.51 -20.64 3.16
C VAL A 90 -20.69 -21.97 2.43
N PRO A 91 -21.84 -22.66 2.54
CA PRO A 91 -22.07 -23.84 1.71
C PRO A 91 -22.19 -23.36 0.26
N ALA A 92 -21.27 -23.82 -0.57
CA ALA A 92 -21.33 -23.67 -2.02
C ALA A 92 -22.53 -24.47 -2.54
N ASN A 93 -23.61 -23.77 -2.88
CA ASN A 93 -24.61 -24.30 -3.81
C ASN A 93 -24.27 -23.70 -5.18
N GLU A 94 -23.93 -24.58 -6.12
CA GLU A 94 -23.47 -24.26 -7.48
C GLU A 94 -24.58 -23.69 -8.41
N ASP A 95 -25.76 -23.39 -7.87
CA ASP A 95 -26.93 -22.89 -8.62
C ASP A 95 -27.13 -21.35 -8.55
N ASP A 96 -26.30 -20.62 -7.80
CA ASP A 96 -26.50 -19.18 -7.51
C ASP A 96 -25.40 -18.30 -8.15
N GLN A 97 -24.96 -18.59 -9.39
CA GLN A 97 -24.25 -17.59 -10.20
C GLN A 97 -25.27 -16.61 -10.77
N PRO A 98 -25.25 -15.31 -10.42
CA PRO A 98 -26.05 -14.32 -11.11
C PRO A 98 -25.43 -14.12 -12.49
N ASP A 99 -26.22 -14.40 -13.52
CA ASP A 99 -26.00 -13.92 -14.86
C ASP A 99 -25.90 -12.40 -14.85
N GLY A 100 -24.72 -11.89 -15.22
CA GLY A 100 -24.46 -10.47 -15.23
C GLY A 100 -25.35 -9.74 -16.23
N SER A 101 -26.27 -8.90 -15.75
CA SER A 101 -26.77 -7.73 -16.47
C SER A 101 -27.59 -6.81 -15.56
N GLY A 102 -27.06 -5.63 -15.22
CA GLY A 102 -27.85 -4.46 -14.80
C GLY A 102 -27.82 -4.12 -13.31
N GLU A 103 -27.90 -2.82 -13.02
CA GLU A 103 -27.98 -2.20 -11.69
C GLU A 103 -29.14 -2.77 -10.85
N ASP A 104 -30.19 -3.27 -11.51
CA ASP A 104 -31.32 -4.01 -10.90
C ASP A 104 -30.87 -5.27 -10.13
N ASN A 105 -29.72 -5.84 -10.49
CA ASN A 105 -29.12 -7.00 -9.80
C ASN A 105 -28.53 -6.61 -8.44
N ILE A 106 -27.99 -5.39 -8.31
CA ILE A 106 -27.34 -4.95 -7.07
C ILE A 106 -28.37 -4.79 -5.95
N PHE A 107 -29.49 -4.12 -6.22
CA PHE A 107 -30.54 -3.94 -5.21
C PHE A 107 -31.19 -5.26 -4.80
N ALA A 108 -31.41 -6.17 -5.76
CA ALA A 108 -31.94 -7.50 -5.48
C ALA A 108 -30.96 -8.34 -4.63
N ALA A 109 -29.66 -8.27 -4.93
CA ALA A 109 -28.62 -8.94 -4.16
C ALA A 109 -28.52 -8.37 -2.74
N VAL A 110 -28.59 -7.05 -2.59
CA VAL A 110 -28.57 -6.38 -1.28
C VAL A 110 -29.80 -6.77 -0.44
N GLU A 111 -31.01 -6.80 -1.00
CA GLU A 111 -32.20 -7.25 -0.26
C GLU A 111 -32.11 -8.72 0.16
N ARG A 112 -31.47 -9.59 -0.64
CA ARG A 112 -31.18 -10.98 -0.24
C ARG A 112 -30.20 -11.04 0.94
N LEU A 113 -29.16 -10.21 0.95
CA LEU A 113 -28.21 -10.11 2.08
C LEU A 113 -28.87 -9.58 3.35
N ILE A 114 -29.73 -8.56 3.24
CA ILE A 114 -30.47 -8.01 4.38
C ILE A 114 -31.43 -9.05 4.95
N SER A 115 -32.15 -9.78 4.10
CA SER A 115 -33.05 -10.86 4.53
C SER A 115 -32.30 -11.95 5.31
N ARG A 116 -31.14 -12.36 4.79
CA ARG A 116 -30.26 -13.34 5.45
C ARG A 116 -29.72 -12.81 6.79
N ALA A 117 -29.38 -11.54 6.90
CA ALA A 117 -28.93 -10.94 8.16
C ALA A 117 -30.03 -11.02 9.24
N VAL A 118 -31.28 -10.73 8.87
CA VAL A 118 -32.44 -10.82 9.79
C VAL A 118 -32.69 -12.25 10.24
N GLU A 119 -32.61 -13.22 9.31
CA GLU A 119 -32.72 -14.64 9.65
C GLU A 119 -31.61 -15.09 10.62
N ASN A 120 -30.41 -14.53 10.49
CA ASN A 120 -29.27 -14.79 11.37
C ASN A 120 -29.25 -13.93 12.64
N GLY A 121 -30.37 -13.28 13.00
CA GLY A 121 -30.54 -12.60 14.28
C GLY A 121 -30.23 -11.11 14.28
N PHE A 122 -30.08 -10.47 13.12
CA PHE A 122 -29.95 -9.03 13.03
C PHE A 122 -31.19 -8.31 13.60
N PRO A 123 -31.03 -7.24 14.41
CA PRO A 123 -32.16 -6.53 15.01
C PRO A 123 -33.11 -5.93 13.97
N LYS A 124 -34.38 -6.39 13.97
CA LYS A 124 -35.42 -5.94 13.04
C LYS A 124 -35.62 -4.43 13.04
N GLU A 125 -35.44 -3.80 14.19
CA GLU A 125 -35.54 -2.35 14.40
C GLU A 125 -34.48 -1.53 13.63
N ARG A 126 -33.38 -2.15 13.20
CA ARG A 126 -32.27 -1.50 12.49
C ARG A 126 -32.21 -1.84 11.00
N VAL A 127 -33.14 -2.66 10.51
CA VAL A 127 -33.16 -3.11 9.10
C VAL A 127 -33.36 -1.93 8.14
N GLU A 128 -34.15 -0.93 8.54
CA GLU A 128 -34.36 0.28 7.74
C GLU A 128 -33.07 1.12 7.60
N GLN A 129 -32.20 1.11 8.61
CA GLN A 129 -30.89 1.74 8.56
C GLN A 129 -29.96 1.04 7.54
N LEU A 130 -30.00 -0.30 7.47
CA LEU A 130 -29.26 -1.06 6.46
C LEU A 130 -29.71 -0.71 5.03
N ARG A 131 -31.01 -0.59 4.80
CA ARG A 131 -31.58 -0.22 3.48
C ARG A 131 -31.21 1.19 3.04
N THR A 132 -30.90 2.07 3.99
CA THR A 132 -30.46 3.45 3.69
C THR A 132 -29.04 3.49 3.11
N ILE A 133 -28.19 2.49 3.40
CA ILE A 133 -26.80 2.44 2.92
C ILE A 133 -26.72 2.09 1.42
N SER A 134 -27.76 1.42 0.91
CA SER A 134 -27.84 1.00 -0.50
C SER A 134 -28.46 2.01 -1.45
N HIS A 135 -28.98 3.14 -0.95
CA HIS A 135 -29.53 4.25 -1.75
C HIS A 135 -28.55 5.41 -1.79
#